data_AF-A0A1X0QAN9-F1
#
_entry.id   AF-A0A1X0QAN9-F1
#
_cell.length_a   1.000
_cell.length_b   1.000
_cell.length_c   1.000
_cell.angle_alpha   90.00
_cell.angle_beta   90.00
_cell.angle_gamma   90.00
#
_symmetry.space_group_name_H-M   'P 1'
#
loop_
_entity.id
_entity.type
_entity.pdbx_description
1 polymer ?
#
loop_
_entity_poly.entity_id
_entity_poly.type
_entity_poly.pdbx_seq_one_letter_code
_entity_poly.pdbx_strand_id
1 'polypeptide(L)'
;MSITLIAKTILSEINKVISEINANNGTSDDFKELITEINILTEKLKDSETNVRNLFELIEQENKTPDDAIYITENNQLRYIIPYNIIKPHIPEINKLESNCNCQKEHSFRFENLSDCVVIKDENMLIEIDSQLETVFIEIFGHYYRTYNPFICWMTLLDIKGKLYIVDVLKFRMILPKLRLLNCGVDKIIHCRECVRYLERDFGKIGCYINLPREIKCDVSLFDYRIRPLNDIFINLMKSSVNDNVFELNSNISFEKYQGLEEKSIDDMIDDFNDKLDINYKIDNLDKVLQFREFLAKESNESQEFVMTDMQVLTFIESKPKTVKDFSVLFPRISHVLRLHATDLILIGSRKSTGFSMKNLKSNENLLKNQNDFFEKSFKERLDEFNIENKLKERYNWDKKRKH
;
A
#
# COMPACT_ATOMS: atom_id res chain seq x y z
N MET A 1 0.47 -6.31 -41.60
CA MET A 1 1.26 -7.49 -42.02
C MET A 1 1.89 -8.07 -40.76
N SER A 2 1.67 -9.35 -40.40
CA SER A 2 2.18 -9.83 -39.11
C SER A 2 3.71 -9.93 -39.13
N ILE A 3 4.36 -9.59 -38.02
CA ILE A 3 5.83 -9.67 -37.85
C ILE A 3 6.33 -11.08 -38.18
N THR A 4 5.53 -12.10 -37.84
CA THR A 4 5.79 -13.50 -38.17
C THR A 4 5.84 -13.77 -39.67
N LEU A 5 5.02 -13.07 -40.47
CA LEU A 5 5.03 -13.20 -41.92
C LEU A 5 6.30 -12.57 -42.52
N ILE A 6 6.69 -11.39 -42.03
CA ILE A 6 7.91 -10.69 -42.47
C ILE A 6 9.15 -11.52 -42.16
N ALA A 7 9.26 -12.05 -40.93
CA ALA A 7 10.38 -12.91 -40.53
C ALA A 7 10.47 -14.19 -41.37
N LYS A 8 9.32 -14.81 -41.67
CA LYS A 8 9.27 -16.00 -42.54
C LYS A 8 9.70 -15.71 -43.97
N THR A 9 9.33 -14.56 -44.53
CA THR A 9 9.74 -14.15 -45.88
C THR A 9 11.25 -13.91 -45.94
N ILE A 10 11.82 -13.25 -44.93
CA ILE A 10 13.26 -12.98 -44.85
C ILE A 10 14.06 -14.29 -44.73
N LEU A 11 13.64 -15.19 -43.84
CA LEU A 11 14.25 -16.52 -43.70
C LEU A 11 14.16 -17.35 -44.98
N SER A 12 13.05 -17.24 -45.72
CA SER A 12 12.88 -17.92 -47.00
C SER A 12 13.88 -17.43 -48.05
N GLU A 13 14.08 -16.11 -48.18
CA GLU A 13 15.02 -15.56 -49.15
C GLU A 13 16.47 -15.84 -48.78
N ILE A 14 16.84 -15.74 -47.49
CA ILE A 14 18.17 -16.13 -47.01
C ILE A 14 18.47 -17.60 -47.36
N ASN A 15 17.52 -18.51 -47.12
CA ASN A 15 17.72 -19.93 -47.40
C ASN A 15 17.80 -20.23 -48.90
N LYS A 16 17.05 -19.49 -49.72
CA LYS A 16 17.09 -19.62 -51.18
C LYS A 16 18.46 -19.24 -51.73
N VAL A 17 18.98 -18.11 -51.26
CA VAL A 17 20.29 -17.59 -51.63
C VAL A 17 21.43 -18.52 -51.17
N ILE A 18 21.37 -19.05 -49.95
CA ILE A 18 22.34 -20.06 -49.47
C ILE A 18 22.33 -21.30 -50.37
N SER A 19 21.16 -21.70 -50.86
CA SER A 19 21.03 -22.85 -51.76
C SER A 19 21.64 -22.58 -53.14
N GLU A 20 21.48 -21.37 -53.68
CA GLU A 20 22.07 -20.95 -54.97
C GLU A 20 23.60 -20.85 -54.92
N ILE A 21 24.15 -20.35 -53.80
CA ILE A 21 25.61 -20.30 -53.55
C ILE A 21 26.20 -21.71 -53.48
N ASN A 22 25.54 -22.62 -52.77
CA ASN A 22 26.00 -24.01 -52.63
C ASN A 22 25.92 -24.79 -53.95
N ALA A 23 25.01 -24.41 -54.86
CA ALA A 23 24.84 -25.08 -56.15
C ALA A 23 25.87 -24.65 -57.21
N ASN A 24 26.39 -23.41 -57.15
CA ASN A 24 27.15 -22.80 -58.25
C ASN A 24 28.66 -22.63 -58.00
N ASN A 25 29.24 -23.18 -56.92
CA ASN A 25 30.64 -22.93 -56.52
C ASN A 25 30.98 -21.41 -56.57
N GLY A 26 30.15 -20.61 -55.89
CA GLY A 26 30.07 -19.15 -56.02
C GLY A 26 31.41 -18.41 -55.95
N THR A 27 31.53 -17.34 -56.73
CA THR A 27 32.75 -16.52 -56.77
C THR A 27 32.76 -15.49 -55.65
N SER A 28 33.95 -14.99 -55.29
CA SER A 28 34.13 -14.02 -54.19
C SER A 28 33.31 -12.72 -54.33
N ASP A 29 32.89 -12.35 -55.55
CA ASP A 29 32.14 -11.12 -55.78
C ASP A 29 30.64 -11.30 -55.54
N ASP A 30 30.08 -12.48 -55.82
CA ASP A 30 28.68 -12.83 -55.51
C ASP A 30 28.39 -12.73 -53.99
N PHE A 31 29.38 -13.09 -53.16
CA PHE A 31 29.30 -12.95 -51.71
C PHE A 31 29.33 -11.49 -51.22
N LYS A 32 30.01 -10.59 -51.93
CA LYS A 32 30.07 -9.16 -51.55
C LYS A 32 28.73 -8.47 -51.80
N GLU A 33 28.08 -8.79 -52.91
CA GLU A 33 26.76 -8.24 -53.22
C GLU A 33 25.73 -8.73 -52.18
N LEU A 34 25.82 -10.00 -51.79
CA LEU A 34 24.99 -10.58 -50.73
C LEU A 34 25.16 -9.92 -49.36
N ILE A 35 26.42 -9.71 -48.94
CA ILE A 35 26.73 -9.03 -47.68
C ILE A 35 26.18 -7.61 -47.71
N THR A 36 26.20 -6.97 -48.87
CA THR A 36 25.65 -5.62 -49.05
C THR A 36 24.13 -5.63 -48.89
N GLU A 37 23.42 -6.57 -49.51
CA GLU A 37 21.96 -6.71 -49.34
C GLU A 37 21.55 -7.07 -47.91
N ILE A 38 22.29 -7.98 -47.25
CA ILE A 38 22.07 -8.34 -45.84
C ILE A 38 22.26 -7.12 -44.93
N ASN A 39 23.29 -6.30 -45.18
CA ASN A 39 23.51 -5.08 -44.40
C ASN A 39 22.41 -4.04 -44.60
N ILE A 40 21.91 -3.88 -45.84
CA ILE A 40 20.78 -2.99 -46.14
C ILE A 40 19.50 -3.47 -45.44
N LEU A 41 19.23 -4.77 -45.44
CA LEU A 41 18.08 -5.37 -44.74
C LEU A 41 18.22 -5.24 -43.22
N THR A 42 19.43 -5.42 -42.68
CA THR A 42 19.73 -5.28 -41.25
C THR A 42 19.52 -3.84 -40.76
N GLU A 43 19.93 -2.85 -41.56
CA GLU A 43 19.64 -1.43 -41.32
C GLU A 43 18.14 -1.14 -41.30
N LYS A 44 17.37 -1.64 -42.29
CA LYS A 44 15.90 -1.46 -42.33
C LYS A 44 15.17 -2.11 -41.15
N LEU A 45 15.70 -3.22 -40.61
CA LEU A 45 15.15 -3.90 -39.45
C LEU A 45 15.48 -3.21 -38.12
N LYS A 46 16.58 -2.46 -38.04
CA LYS A 46 16.97 -1.66 -36.86
C LYS A 46 15.91 -0.62 -36.50
N ASP A 47 15.35 0.04 -37.51
CA ASP A 47 14.25 0.99 -37.33
C ASP A 47 12.93 0.27 -37.03
N SER A 48 12.78 -0.98 -37.46
CA SER A 48 11.58 -1.79 -37.18
C SER A 48 11.49 -2.16 -35.70
N GLU A 49 12.60 -2.43 -35.02
CA GLU A 49 12.62 -2.69 -33.57
C GLU A 49 12.22 -1.44 -32.78
N THR A 50 12.70 -0.27 -33.19
CA THR A 50 12.32 1.03 -32.60
C THR A 50 10.85 1.34 -32.86
N ASN A 51 10.36 1.09 -34.09
CA ASN A 51 8.97 1.31 -34.44
C ASN A 51 8.02 0.34 -33.73
N VAL A 52 8.39 -0.94 -33.59
CA VAL A 52 7.63 -1.93 -32.81
C VAL A 52 7.63 -1.56 -31.33
N ARG A 53 8.77 -1.12 -30.79
CA ARG A 53 8.85 -0.64 -29.41
C ARG A 53 8.02 0.62 -29.17
N ASN A 54 8.07 1.59 -30.08
CA ASN A 54 7.21 2.78 -30.03
C ASN A 54 5.72 2.41 -30.20
N LEU A 55 5.40 1.40 -31.00
CA LEU A 55 4.04 0.88 -31.13
C LEU A 55 3.59 0.17 -29.85
N PHE A 56 4.46 -0.58 -29.19
CA PHE A 56 4.19 -1.18 -27.88
C PHE A 56 4.04 -0.09 -26.80
N GLU A 57 4.88 0.94 -26.79
CA GLU A 57 4.76 2.08 -25.88
C GLU A 57 3.46 2.87 -26.14
N LEU A 58 3.03 3.00 -27.40
CA LEU A 58 1.74 3.60 -27.77
C LEU A 58 0.55 2.71 -27.40
N ILE A 59 0.65 1.39 -27.60
CA ILE A 59 -0.38 0.42 -27.19
C ILE A 59 -0.47 0.32 -25.66
N GLU A 60 0.65 0.44 -24.94
CA GLU A 60 0.70 0.55 -23.47
C GLU A 60 0.18 1.90 -22.98
N GLN A 61 0.25 2.97 -23.78
CA GLN A 61 -0.32 4.28 -23.47
C GLN A 61 -1.81 4.37 -23.81
N GLU A 62 -2.25 3.78 -24.92
CA GLU A 62 -3.65 3.75 -25.37
C GLU A 62 -4.51 2.73 -24.58
N ASN A 63 -3.90 1.69 -23.99
CA ASN A 63 -4.58 0.75 -23.08
C ASN A 63 -4.53 1.15 -21.60
N LYS A 64 -4.06 2.35 -21.25
CA LYS A 64 -4.24 2.89 -19.90
C LYS A 64 -5.65 3.46 -19.73
N THR A 65 -6.63 2.56 -19.64
CA THR A 65 -7.83 2.84 -18.85
C THR A 65 -7.44 2.81 -17.36
N PRO A 66 -8.09 3.62 -16.50
CA PRO A 66 -7.74 3.76 -15.07
C PRO A 66 -8.20 2.56 -14.23
N ASP A 67 -7.74 1.35 -14.59
CA ASP A 67 -7.96 0.08 -13.88
C ASP A 67 -6.66 -0.40 -13.20
N ASP A 68 -5.99 0.49 -12.48
CA ASP A 68 -4.76 0.21 -11.73
C ASP A 68 -4.99 -0.68 -10.49
N ALA A 69 -6.05 -1.50 -10.44
CA ALA A 69 -6.34 -2.41 -9.33
C ALA A 69 -6.86 -3.79 -9.75
N ILE A 70 -6.46 -4.79 -8.97
CA ILE A 70 -6.92 -6.17 -9.01
C ILE A 70 -8.14 -6.29 -8.10
N TYR A 71 -9.23 -6.81 -8.64
CA TYR A 71 -10.47 -7.09 -7.92
C TYR A 71 -10.62 -8.61 -7.79
N ILE A 72 -10.77 -9.09 -6.57
CA ILE A 72 -10.95 -10.53 -6.29
C ILE A 72 -12.29 -10.72 -5.60
N THR A 73 -13.12 -11.57 -6.20
CA THR A 73 -14.42 -11.97 -5.67
C THR A 73 -14.38 -13.44 -5.22
N GLU A 74 -15.03 -13.73 -4.10
CA GLU A 74 -15.25 -15.10 -3.62
C GLU A 74 -16.75 -15.27 -3.37
N ASN A 75 -17.36 -16.35 -3.88
CA ASN A 75 -18.80 -16.60 -3.78
C ASN A 75 -19.66 -15.40 -4.24
N ASN A 76 -19.26 -14.74 -5.34
CA ASN A 76 -19.87 -13.52 -5.88
C ASN A 76 -19.84 -12.30 -4.94
N GLN A 77 -19.05 -12.33 -3.86
CA GLN A 77 -18.81 -11.18 -2.99
C GLN A 77 -17.42 -10.61 -3.24
N LEU A 78 -17.31 -9.29 -3.35
CA LEU A 78 -16.02 -8.61 -3.48
C LEU A 78 -15.24 -8.73 -2.17
N ARG A 79 -14.06 -9.35 -2.22
CA ARG A 79 -13.21 -9.62 -1.06
C ARG A 79 -11.95 -8.78 -1.06
N TYR A 80 -11.35 -8.54 -2.22
CA TYR A 80 -10.08 -7.80 -2.29
C TYR A 80 -10.10 -6.76 -3.39
N ILE A 81 -9.55 -5.59 -3.08
CA ILE A 81 -9.21 -4.56 -4.06
C ILE A 81 -7.77 -4.15 -3.81
N ILE A 82 -6.88 -4.54 -4.72
CA ILE A 82 -5.43 -4.39 -4.56
C ILE A 82 -4.86 -3.62 -5.74
N PRO A 83 -4.30 -2.42 -5.54
CA PRO A 83 -3.70 -1.66 -6.62
C PRO A 83 -2.44 -2.33 -7.17
N TYR A 84 -2.23 -2.25 -8.48
CA TYR A 84 -1.04 -2.77 -9.17
C TYR A 84 0.24 -2.04 -8.73
N ASN A 85 0.17 -0.71 -8.61
CA ASN A 85 1.31 0.12 -8.19
C ASN A 85 0.91 1.00 -7.01
N ILE A 86 1.44 0.70 -5.82
CA ILE A 86 1.15 1.49 -4.63
C ILE A 86 2.41 2.18 -4.13
N ILE A 87 2.43 3.49 -4.29
CA ILE A 87 3.38 4.36 -3.63
C ILE A 87 2.82 4.64 -2.24
N LYS A 88 3.60 4.39 -1.17
CA LYS A 88 3.19 4.81 0.18
C LYS A 88 3.01 6.33 0.14
N PRO A 89 1.81 6.86 0.46
CA PRO A 89 1.61 8.29 0.48
C PRO A 89 2.49 8.89 1.58
N HIS A 90 3.10 10.04 1.28
CA HIS A 90 3.68 10.85 2.34
C HIS A 90 2.53 11.39 3.19
N ILE A 91 2.58 11.14 4.50
CA ILE A 91 1.58 11.61 5.47
C ILE A 91 2.18 12.83 6.18
N PRO A 92 1.73 14.05 5.88
CA PRO A 92 2.24 15.24 6.55
C PRO A 92 1.97 15.20 8.06
N GLU A 93 2.97 15.59 8.84
CA GLU A 93 2.78 15.87 10.25
C GLU A 93 1.92 17.13 10.42
N ILE A 94 1.01 17.10 11.40
CA ILE A 94 0.10 18.19 11.70
C ILE A 94 0.12 18.50 13.19
N ASN A 95 -0.18 19.75 13.52
CA ASN A 95 -0.45 20.15 14.90
C ASN A 95 -1.78 19.51 15.32
N LYS A 96 -1.69 18.60 16.29
CA LYS A 96 -2.86 17.89 16.82
C LYS A 96 -3.72 18.83 17.66
N LEU A 97 -5.03 18.58 17.63
CA LEU A 97 -6.01 19.21 18.50
C LEU A 97 -5.77 18.79 19.95
N GLU A 98 -5.77 19.76 20.85
CA GLU A 98 -5.50 19.54 22.28
C GLU A 98 -6.76 19.67 23.16
N SER A 99 -7.87 20.15 22.60
CA SER A 99 -9.04 20.57 23.38
C SER A 99 -9.78 19.39 23.99
N ASN A 100 -9.97 19.41 25.31
CA ASN A 100 -10.94 18.56 25.98
C ASN A 100 -12.34 19.20 25.86
N CYS A 101 -13.27 18.56 25.12
CA CYS A 101 -14.68 18.98 25.12
C CYS A 101 -15.36 18.59 26.44
N ASN A 102 -15.92 19.58 27.14
CA ASN A 102 -16.77 19.43 28.34
C ASN A 102 -18.26 19.71 28.06
N CYS A 103 -18.68 19.80 26.80
CA CYS A 103 -20.08 20.07 26.47
C CYS A 103 -20.96 18.90 26.91
N GLN A 104 -22.02 19.21 27.65
CA GLN A 104 -23.11 18.29 27.93
C GLN A 104 -24.23 18.62 26.95
N LYS A 105 -24.29 17.90 25.83
CA LYS A 105 -25.37 18.04 24.85
C LYS A 105 -26.24 16.79 24.89
N GLU A 106 -27.55 16.98 24.91
CA GLU A 106 -28.48 15.92 24.54
C GLU A 106 -28.44 15.75 23.03
N HIS A 107 -28.23 14.53 22.57
CA HIS A 107 -28.19 14.21 21.15
C HIS A 107 -29.58 13.74 20.73
N SER A 108 -30.24 14.53 19.89
CA SER A 108 -31.47 14.13 19.19
C SER A 108 -31.28 14.37 17.70
N PHE A 109 -31.44 13.32 16.92
CA PHE A 109 -31.23 13.36 15.48
C PHE A 109 -32.09 12.33 14.78
N ARG A 110 -32.36 12.60 13.50
CA ARG A 110 -32.98 11.66 12.57
C ARG A 110 -32.37 11.89 11.20
N PHE A 111 -31.83 10.83 10.62
CA PHE A 111 -31.24 10.88 9.29
C PHE A 111 -32.29 10.47 8.26
N GLU A 112 -32.42 11.28 7.22
CA GLU A 112 -33.11 10.87 6.00
C GLU A 112 -32.32 9.78 5.26
N ASN A 113 -33.01 9.04 4.39
CA ASN A 113 -32.35 8.07 3.53
C ASN A 113 -31.34 8.77 2.60
N LEU A 114 -30.30 8.03 2.22
CA LEU A 114 -29.29 8.51 1.30
C LEU A 114 -29.93 8.98 -0.02
N SER A 115 -29.81 10.28 -0.31
CA SER A 115 -30.42 10.93 -1.47
C SER A 115 -29.39 11.39 -2.51
N ASP A 116 -28.21 11.80 -2.05
CA ASP A 116 -27.15 12.34 -2.89
C ASP A 116 -25.76 11.96 -2.34
N CYS A 117 -24.76 11.93 -3.21
CA CYS A 117 -23.38 11.65 -2.86
C CYS A 117 -22.40 12.50 -3.65
N VAL A 118 -21.49 13.14 -2.92
CA VAL A 118 -20.58 14.14 -3.44
C VAL A 118 -19.15 13.86 -2.98
N VAL A 119 -18.24 13.61 -3.91
CA VAL A 119 -16.80 13.56 -3.62
C VAL A 119 -16.25 14.98 -3.60
N ILE A 120 -15.64 15.38 -2.48
CA ILE A 120 -15.11 16.73 -2.30
C ILE A 120 -13.86 16.92 -3.17
N LYS A 121 -13.93 17.89 -4.08
CA LYS A 121 -12.90 18.09 -5.11
C LYS A 121 -11.79 19.03 -4.67
N ASP A 122 -12.09 20.03 -3.85
CA ASP A 122 -11.15 21.07 -3.45
C ASP A 122 -11.47 21.64 -2.06
N GLU A 123 -10.56 22.50 -1.58
CA GLU A 123 -10.64 23.09 -0.23
C GLU A 123 -11.82 24.05 -0.08
N ASN A 124 -12.16 24.82 -1.12
CA ASN A 124 -13.29 25.76 -1.06
C ASN A 124 -14.60 25.01 -0.87
N MET A 125 -14.78 23.92 -1.61
CA MET A 125 -15.92 23.03 -1.47
C MET A 125 -16.00 22.41 -0.07
N LEU A 126 -14.86 21.99 0.50
CA LEU A 126 -14.80 21.47 1.87
C LEU A 126 -15.23 22.50 2.90
N ILE A 127 -14.73 23.74 2.79
CA ILE A 127 -15.06 24.85 3.69
C ILE A 127 -16.53 25.24 3.56
N GLU A 128 -17.06 25.29 2.33
CA GLU A 128 -18.47 25.58 2.08
C GLU A 128 -19.37 24.54 2.75
N ILE A 129 -19.07 23.25 2.55
CA ILE A 129 -19.80 22.16 3.20
C ILE A 129 -19.69 22.29 4.72
N ASP A 130 -18.49 22.44 5.29
CA ASP A 130 -18.27 22.58 6.74
C ASP A 130 -19.08 23.72 7.38
N SER A 131 -19.26 24.83 6.65
CA SER A 131 -20.06 25.97 7.12
C SER A 131 -21.54 25.64 7.30
N GLN A 132 -22.05 24.62 6.59
CA GLN A 132 -23.46 24.22 6.59
C GLN A 132 -23.72 22.99 7.49
N LEU A 133 -22.68 22.32 7.99
CA LEU A 133 -22.84 21.16 8.86
C LEU A 133 -23.33 21.58 10.25
N GLU A 134 -24.36 20.90 10.72
CA GLU A 134 -24.89 21.01 12.09
C GLU A 134 -24.67 19.69 12.84
N THR A 135 -25.22 18.60 12.28
CA THR A 135 -25.07 17.23 12.81
C THR A 135 -24.64 16.30 11.69
N VAL A 136 -23.64 15.46 11.95
CA VAL A 136 -23.09 14.53 10.96
C VAL A 136 -22.83 13.14 11.52
N PHE A 137 -23.05 12.14 10.68
CA PHE A 137 -22.52 10.80 10.90
C PHE A 137 -21.18 10.64 10.17
N ILE A 138 -20.15 10.15 10.88
CA ILE A 138 -18.79 9.99 10.38
C ILE A 138 -18.39 8.52 10.37
N GLU A 139 -17.92 8.07 9.21
CA GLU A 139 -17.25 6.78 9.06
C GLU A 139 -15.87 6.96 8.41
N ILE A 140 -14.90 6.14 8.85
CA ILE A 140 -13.48 6.28 8.54
C ILE A 140 -12.99 5.06 7.78
N PHE A 141 -12.31 5.32 6.66
CA PHE A 141 -11.70 4.31 5.81
C PHE A 141 -10.18 4.52 5.80
N GLY A 142 -9.47 3.73 6.59
CA GLY A 142 -8.04 3.82 6.79
C GLY A 142 -7.23 2.75 6.07
N HIS A 143 -5.91 2.90 6.12
CA HIS A 143 -4.96 1.89 5.69
C HIS A 143 -4.12 1.41 6.87
N TYR A 144 -4.08 0.09 7.07
CA TYR A 144 -3.48 -0.55 8.25
C TYR A 144 -2.35 -1.51 7.90
N TYR A 145 -2.34 -2.08 6.69
CA TYR A 145 -1.47 -3.21 6.37
C TYR A 145 -0.01 -2.81 6.12
N ARG A 146 0.23 -1.72 5.37
CA ARG A 146 1.58 -1.28 4.98
C ARG A 146 2.08 -0.08 5.77
N THR A 147 1.78 -0.03 7.06
CA THR A 147 2.18 1.06 7.95
C THR A 147 2.13 0.59 9.41
N TYR A 148 3.07 1.05 10.24
CA TYR A 148 3.05 0.74 11.68
C TYR A 148 2.01 1.59 12.40
N ASN A 149 1.98 2.88 12.05
CA ASN A 149 0.94 3.80 12.46
C ASN A 149 -0.09 3.86 11.34
N PRO A 150 -1.29 3.28 11.50
CA PRO A 150 -2.32 3.45 10.50
C PRO A 150 -2.61 4.93 10.22
N PHE A 151 -3.28 5.20 9.11
CA PHE A 151 -3.69 6.56 8.78
C PHE A 151 -5.01 6.52 8.03
N ILE A 152 -5.74 7.63 8.12
CA ILE A 152 -7.03 7.76 7.46
C ILE A 152 -6.81 8.09 5.99
N CYS A 153 -7.42 7.31 5.09
CA CYS A 153 -7.39 7.59 3.65
C CYS A 153 -8.61 8.41 3.24
N TRP A 154 -9.80 7.97 3.65
CA TRP A 154 -11.06 8.63 3.35
C TRP A 154 -11.93 8.74 4.59
N MET A 155 -12.79 9.74 4.58
CA MET A 155 -13.82 9.94 5.58
C MET A 155 -15.13 10.24 4.86
N THR A 156 -16.21 9.59 5.29
CA THR A 156 -17.57 9.93 4.85
C THR A 156 -18.25 10.79 5.89
N LEU A 157 -19.03 11.76 5.42
CA LEU A 157 -19.89 12.61 6.24
C LEU A 157 -21.31 12.49 5.71
N LEU A 158 -22.22 11.89 6.47
CA LEU A 158 -23.64 11.91 6.15
C LEU A 158 -24.30 13.02 6.97
N ASP A 159 -24.99 13.96 6.31
CA ASP A 159 -25.82 14.96 6.99
C ASP A 159 -27.24 14.45 7.27
N ILE A 160 -27.97 15.17 8.12
CA ILE A 160 -29.35 14.81 8.50
C ILE A 160 -30.34 14.75 7.32
N LYS A 161 -30.03 15.43 6.20
CA LYS A 161 -30.85 15.47 4.98
C LYS A 161 -30.51 14.33 4.01
N GLY A 162 -29.70 13.36 4.44
CA GLY A 162 -29.35 12.20 3.65
C GLY A 162 -28.31 12.47 2.57
N LYS A 163 -27.56 13.57 2.63
CA LYS A 163 -26.48 13.86 1.68
C LYS A 163 -25.15 13.36 2.20
N LEU A 164 -24.49 12.54 1.39
CA LEU A 164 -23.20 11.92 1.71
C LEU A 164 -22.05 12.70 1.05
N TYR A 165 -21.11 13.15 1.85
CA TYR A 165 -19.86 13.76 1.38
C TYR A 165 -18.69 12.80 1.59
N ILE A 166 -17.88 12.60 0.55
CA ILE A 166 -16.66 11.78 0.62
C ILE A 166 -15.45 12.72 0.62
N VAL A 167 -14.70 12.68 1.72
CA VAL A 167 -13.56 13.55 1.99
C VAL A 167 -12.26 12.79 1.78
N ASP A 168 -11.40 13.31 0.90
CA ASP A 168 -10.02 12.84 0.78
C ASP A 168 -9.18 13.36 1.95
N VAL A 169 -9.01 12.52 2.98
CA VAL A 169 -8.32 12.93 4.21
C VAL A 169 -6.83 13.14 3.98
N LEU A 170 -6.22 12.42 3.03
CA LEU A 170 -4.82 12.63 2.68
C LEU A 170 -4.62 14.00 2.02
N LYS A 171 -5.52 14.38 1.11
CA LYS A 171 -5.50 15.68 0.44
C LYS A 171 -5.78 16.85 1.39
N PHE A 172 -6.77 16.70 2.26
CA PHE A 172 -7.25 17.78 3.13
C PHE A 172 -6.70 17.73 4.56
N ARG A 173 -5.67 16.91 4.80
CA ARG A 173 -5.12 16.66 6.14
C ARG A 173 -4.78 17.94 6.92
N MET A 174 -4.20 18.93 6.25
CA MET A 174 -3.75 20.18 6.88
C MET A 174 -4.90 21.13 7.26
N ILE A 175 -6.02 21.07 6.54
CA ILE A 175 -7.15 21.98 6.76
C ILE A 175 -8.17 21.39 7.74
N LEU A 176 -8.35 20.07 7.76
CA LEU A 176 -9.33 19.37 8.61
C LEU A 176 -9.31 19.78 10.09
N PRO A 177 -8.16 19.90 10.79
CA PRO A 177 -8.12 20.38 12.18
C PRO A 177 -8.66 21.79 12.39
N LYS A 178 -8.63 22.63 11.34
CA LYS A 178 -9.05 24.04 11.40
C LYS A 178 -10.56 24.21 11.18
N LEU A 179 -11.25 23.15 10.72
CA LEU A 179 -12.66 23.18 10.38
C LEU A 179 -13.54 23.00 11.62
N ARG A 180 -14.81 23.43 11.53
CA ARG A 180 -15.80 23.25 12.61
C ARG A 180 -16.08 21.77 12.84
N LEU A 181 -16.03 20.96 11.77
CA LEU A 181 -16.24 19.52 11.75
C LEU A 181 -15.50 18.80 12.87
N LEU A 182 -14.17 18.96 12.97
CA LEU A 182 -13.36 18.26 13.98
C LEU A 182 -13.34 18.94 15.35
N ASN A 183 -13.86 20.18 15.45
CA ASN A 183 -13.97 20.94 16.70
C ASN A 183 -15.39 20.80 17.31
N CYS A 184 -15.76 21.59 18.30
CA CYS A 184 -17.10 21.53 18.91
C CYS A 184 -18.20 22.21 18.08
N GLY A 185 -17.90 22.64 16.84
CA GLY A 185 -18.82 23.41 16.00
C GLY A 185 -19.88 22.58 15.27
N VAL A 186 -19.72 21.25 15.23
CA VAL A 186 -20.60 20.28 14.56
C VAL A 186 -20.85 19.12 15.53
N ASP A 187 -22.09 18.67 15.67
CA ASP A 187 -22.43 17.49 16.47
C ASP A 187 -22.11 16.21 15.68
N LYS A 188 -21.23 15.39 16.24
CA LYS A 188 -20.67 14.22 15.56
C LYS A 188 -21.21 12.93 16.13
N ILE A 189 -21.67 12.04 15.25
CA ILE A 189 -21.94 10.64 15.56
C ILE A 189 -20.93 9.80 14.80
N ILE A 190 -20.03 9.14 15.51
CA ILE A 190 -18.94 8.39 14.93
C ILE A 190 -19.32 6.91 14.87
N HIS A 191 -19.10 6.29 13.71
CA HIS A 191 -19.54 4.92 13.41
C HIS A 191 -19.14 3.88 14.46
N CYS A 192 -17.94 3.97 15.03
CA CYS A 192 -17.49 3.01 16.05
C CYS A 192 -16.29 3.55 16.85
N ARG A 193 -15.90 2.82 17.91
CA ARG A 193 -14.74 3.14 18.76
C ARG A 193 -13.43 3.22 17.97
N GLU A 194 -13.23 2.34 16.99
CA GLU A 194 -12.03 2.36 16.14
C GLU A 194 -11.95 3.61 15.25
N CYS A 195 -13.08 4.07 14.71
CA CYS A 195 -13.12 5.32 13.96
C CYS A 195 -12.71 6.52 14.84
N VAL A 196 -13.14 6.55 16.10
CA VAL A 196 -12.71 7.57 17.08
C VAL A 196 -11.20 7.48 17.28
N ARG A 197 -10.67 6.28 17.55
CA ARG A 197 -9.23 6.06 17.75
C ARG A 197 -8.40 6.55 16.57
N TYR A 198 -8.85 6.31 15.34
CA TYR A 198 -8.17 6.80 14.15
C TYR A 198 -8.22 8.31 14.02
N LEU A 199 -9.38 8.94 14.28
CA LEU A 199 -9.50 10.39 14.27
C LEU A 199 -8.59 11.03 15.33
N GLU A 200 -8.59 10.50 16.56
CA GLU A 200 -7.77 11.05 17.64
C GLU A 200 -6.28 10.84 17.43
N ARG A 201 -5.88 9.70 16.86
CA ARG A 201 -4.47 9.46 16.51
C ARG A 201 -4.01 10.44 15.44
N ASP A 202 -4.78 10.61 14.37
CA ASP A 202 -4.38 11.43 13.23
C ASP A 202 -4.48 12.93 13.56
N PHE A 203 -5.54 13.37 14.25
CA PHE A 203 -5.87 14.78 14.45
C PHE A 203 -5.81 15.28 15.88
N GLY A 204 -5.58 14.42 16.89
CA GLY A 204 -5.64 14.80 18.30
C GLY A 204 -7.06 14.77 18.87
N LYS A 205 -7.25 15.35 20.05
CA LYS A 205 -8.53 15.34 20.77
C LYS A 205 -9.59 16.13 20.01
N ILE A 206 -10.43 15.41 19.27
CA ILE A 206 -11.54 16.00 18.52
C ILE A 206 -12.61 16.56 19.48
N GLY A 207 -13.35 17.56 19.01
CA GLY A 207 -14.46 18.15 19.75
C GLY A 207 -15.61 17.17 19.97
N CYS A 208 -16.73 17.68 20.50
CA CYS A 208 -17.81 16.83 21.03
C CYS A 208 -18.35 15.81 20.02
N TYR A 209 -18.35 14.54 20.43
CA TYR A 209 -18.87 13.41 19.66
C TYR A 209 -19.52 12.39 20.58
N ILE A 210 -20.40 11.60 19.98
CA ILE A 210 -20.84 10.30 20.47
C ILE A 210 -20.40 9.23 19.47
N ASN A 211 -20.20 8.00 19.92
CA ASN A 211 -19.95 6.88 19.01
C ASN A 211 -20.93 5.74 19.27
N LEU A 212 -21.21 4.95 18.22
CA LEU A 212 -21.95 3.71 18.40
C LEU A 212 -21.09 2.74 19.24
N PRO A 213 -21.69 1.95 20.15
CA PRO A 213 -20.99 1.02 21.03
C PRO A 213 -20.60 -0.28 20.28
N ARG A 214 -20.04 -0.12 19.08
CA ARG A 214 -19.69 -1.21 18.17
C ARG A 214 -18.20 -1.42 18.16
N GLU A 215 -17.81 -2.68 18.15
CA GLU A 215 -16.52 -3.11 17.63
C GLU A 215 -16.68 -3.43 16.15
N ILE A 216 -15.70 -3.05 15.33
CA ILE A 216 -15.68 -3.43 13.92
C ILE A 216 -15.55 -4.94 13.87
N LYS A 217 -16.59 -5.65 13.41
CA LYS A 217 -16.41 -7.02 12.94
C LYS A 217 -15.43 -6.94 11.77
N CYS A 218 -14.25 -7.54 11.93
CA CYS A 218 -13.30 -7.67 10.84
C CYS A 218 -13.93 -8.56 9.77
N ASP A 219 -14.74 -7.97 8.88
CA ASP A 219 -15.10 -8.63 7.64
C ASP A 219 -13.80 -8.91 6.89
N VAL A 220 -13.70 -10.12 6.34
CA VAL A 220 -12.51 -10.69 5.69
C VAL A 220 -12.11 -9.94 4.41
N SER A 221 -12.71 -8.78 4.16
CA SER A 221 -12.51 -7.97 2.98
C SER A 221 -11.33 -7.02 3.17
N LEU A 222 -10.29 -7.18 2.34
CA LEU A 222 -9.10 -6.33 2.35
C LEU A 222 -9.15 -5.35 1.17
N PHE A 223 -9.61 -4.14 1.45
CA PHE A 223 -9.68 -3.05 0.47
C PHE A 223 -8.57 -2.03 0.72
N ASP A 224 -7.76 -1.74 -0.31
CA ASP A 224 -6.74 -0.69 -0.20
C ASP A 224 -7.32 0.69 -0.51
N TYR A 225 -7.71 1.39 0.55
CA TYR A 225 -8.28 2.74 0.46
C TYR A 225 -7.30 3.84 0.03
N ARG A 226 -6.02 3.51 -0.22
CA ARG A 226 -5.03 4.47 -0.76
C ARG A 226 -5.25 4.80 -2.24
N ILE A 227 -6.12 4.07 -2.93
CA ILE A 227 -6.42 4.28 -4.36
C ILE A 227 -6.87 5.73 -4.61
N ARG A 228 -6.28 6.35 -5.65
CA ARG A 228 -6.60 7.69 -6.14
C ARG A 228 -6.52 7.69 -7.68
N PRO A 229 -7.49 8.30 -8.39
CA PRO A 229 -8.77 8.82 -7.87
C PRO A 229 -9.67 7.71 -7.31
N LEU A 230 -10.67 8.07 -6.50
CA LEU A 230 -11.66 7.09 -6.03
C LEU A 230 -12.53 6.66 -7.21
N ASN A 231 -12.66 5.36 -7.44
CA ASN A 231 -13.53 4.82 -8.48
C ASN A 231 -14.94 4.54 -7.94
N ASP A 232 -15.87 4.27 -8.86
CA ASP A 232 -17.28 4.03 -8.52
C ASP A 232 -17.49 2.82 -7.62
N ILE A 233 -16.61 1.81 -7.68
CA ILE A 233 -16.69 0.63 -6.81
C ILE A 233 -16.51 1.05 -5.36
N PHE A 234 -15.46 1.81 -5.04
CA PHE A 234 -15.26 2.32 -3.68
C PHE A 234 -16.36 3.28 -3.24
N ILE A 235 -16.83 4.16 -4.13
CA ILE A 235 -17.94 5.07 -3.83
C ILE A 235 -19.19 4.27 -3.45
N ASN A 236 -19.50 3.21 -4.20
CA ASN A 236 -20.66 2.35 -3.93
C ASN A 236 -20.49 1.52 -2.65
N LEU A 237 -19.28 1.04 -2.35
CA LEU A 237 -18.97 0.37 -1.08
C LEU A 237 -19.22 1.31 0.11
N MET A 238 -18.71 2.55 0.04
CA MET A 238 -18.91 3.55 1.08
C MET A 238 -20.39 3.93 1.24
N LYS A 239 -21.13 4.08 0.13
CA LYS A 239 -22.58 4.32 0.15
C LYS A 239 -23.33 3.17 0.83
N SER A 240 -23.00 1.92 0.49
CA SER A 240 -23.63 0.74 1.09
C SER A 240 -23.37 0.70 2.59
N SER A 241 -22.11 0.86 3.01
CA SER A 241 -21.74 0.87 4.43
C SER A 241 -22.52 1.93 5.22
N VAL A 242 -22.57 3.17 4.70
CA VAL A 242 -23.31 4.25 5.36
C VAL A 242 -24.80 3.95 5.40
N ASN A 243 -25.39 3.48 4.30
CA ASN A 243 -26.83 3.20 4.22
C ASN A 243 -27.25 2.09 5.19
N ASP A 244 -26.43 1.05 5.35
CA ASP A 244 -26.66 -0.02 6.31
C ASP A 244 -26.67 0.51 7.77
N ASN A 245 -25.91 1.57 8.03
CA ASN A 245 -25.88 2.25 9.33
C ASN A 245 -27.05 3.24 9.53
N VAL A 246 -27.65 3.81 8.49
CA VAL A 246 -28.76 4.81 8.62
C VAL A 246 -29.97 4.23 9.34
N PHE A 247 -30.37 3.00 9.02
CA PHE A 247 -31.47 2.33 9.70
C PHE A 247 -31.24 2.26 11.21
N GLU A 248 -30.00 2.01 11.59
CA GLU A 248 -29.60 1.84 12.96
C GLU A 248 -29.44 3.15 13.71
N LEU A 249 -28.89 4.18 13.07
CA LEU A 249 -28.81 5.54 13.63
C LEU A 249 -30.19 6.08 14.00
N ASN A 250 -31.22 5.68 13.27
CA ASN A 250 -32.60 6.05 13.54
C ASN A 250 -33.29 5.15 14.60
N SER A 251 -32.60 4.13 15.09
CA SER A 251 -33.07 3.26 16.18
C SER A 251 -32.48 3.79 17.50
N ASN A 252 -33.29 3.83 18.57
CA ASN A 252 -32.88 4.34 19.89
C ASN A 252 -31.74 3.49 20.52
N ILE A 253 -30.49 3.80 20.19
CA ILE A 253 -29.30 3.10 20.69
C ILE A 253 -28.62 3.94 21.77
N SER A 254 -28.10 3.24 22.78
CA SER A 254 -27.24 3.83 23.80
C SER A 254 -25.90 4.22 23.19
N PHE A 255 -25.59 5.51 23.21
CA PHE A 255 -24.29 6.02 22.81
C PHE A 255 -23.28 5.90 23.93
N GLU A 256 -22.03 5.67 23.55
CA GLU A 256 -20.91 5.70 24.48
C GLU A 256 -19.88 6.74 24.02
N LYS A 257 -19.11 7.25 24.99
CA LYS A 257 -17.92 8.03 24.71
C LYS A 257 -16.72 7.12 24.89
N TYR A 258 -15.99 6.88 23.80
CA TYR A 258 -14.74 6.13 23.84
C TYR A 258 -13.81 6.66 24.95
N GLN A 259 -13.32 5.75 25.78
CA GLN A 259 -12.23 6.00 26.72
C GLN A 259 -10.98 5.39 26.09
N GLY A 260 -9.93 6.21 25.92
CA GLY A 260 -8.71 5.83 25.22
C GLY A 260 -8.15 4.49 25.72
N LEU A 261 -7.70 3.64 24.79
CA LEU A 261 -6.96 2.43 25.14
C LEU A 261 -5.51 2.79 25.48
N GLU A 262 -5.01 2.27 26.60
CA GLU A 262 -3.61 2.36 26.99
C GLU A 262 -2.72 1.59 25.99
N GLU A 263 -1.42 1.89 25.96
CA GLU A 263 -0.45 1.09 25.21
C GLU A 263 -0.54 -0.36 25.69
N LYS A 264 -0.74 -1.30 24.75
CA LYS A 264 -0.80 -2.73 25.07
C LYS A 264 0.51 -3.16 25.71
N SER A 265 0.41 -3.76 26.89
CA SER A 265 1.52 -4.44 27.53
C SER A 265 1.89 -5.71 26.75
N ILE A 266 3.06 -6.29 27.04
CA ILE A 266 3.44 -7.57 26.44
C ILE A 266 2.46 -8.69 26.84
N ASP A 267 1.89 -8.61 28.04
CA ASP A 267 0.91 -9.59 28.51
C ASP A 267 -0.38 -9.47 27.68
N ASP A 268 -0.85 -8.25 27.39
CA ASP A 268 -1.99 -8.01 26.50
C ASP A 268 -1.73 -8.56 25.08
N MET A 269 -0.51 -8.41 24.57
CA MET A 269 -0.15 -8.95 23.24
C MET A 269 -0.17 -10.49 23.21
N ILE A 270 0.21 -11.14 24.32
CA ILE A 270 0.19 -12.60 24.45
C ILE A 270 -1.24 -13.08 24.56
N ASP A 271 -2.07 -12.41 25.37
CA ASP A 271 -3.47 -12.76 25.55
C ASP A 271 -4.24 -12.61 24.24
N ASP A 272 -4.08 -11.48 23.52
CA ASP A 272 -4.66 -11.28 22.18
C ASP A 272 -4.26 -12.39 21.20
N PHE A 273 -2.98 -12.78 21.21
CA PHE A 273 -2.46 -13.82 20.31
C PHE A 273 -3.07 -15.19 20.62
N ASN A 274 -3.16 -15.52 21.92
CA ASN A 274 -3.73 -16.78 22.38
C ASN A 274 -5.23 -16.84 22.08
N ASP A 275 -5.97 -15.77 22.35
CA ASP A 275 -7.40 -15.68 22.09
C ASP A 275 -7.71 -15.80 20.59
N LYS A 276 -6.95 -15.10 19.75
CA LYS A 276 -7.14 -15.12 18.29
C LYS A 276 -6.88 -16.50 17.66
N LEU A 277 -6.00 -17.30 18.26
CA LEU A 277 -5.62 -18.62 17.75
C LEU A 277 -6.17 -19.79 18.58
N ASP A 278 -7.01 -19.52 19.58
CA ASP A 278 -7.56 -20.51 20.51
C ASP A 278 -6.47 -21.38 21.19
N ILE A 279 -5.40 -20.73 21.66
CA ILE A 279 -4.25 -21.37 22.29
C ILE A 279 -4.42 -21.35 23.81
N ASN A 280 -4.54 -22.53 24.41
CA ASN A 280 -4.74 -22.71 25.85
C ASN A 280 -3.50 -23.26 26.60
N TYR A 281 -2.34 -23.23 25.96
CA TYR A 281 -1.10 -23.76 26.53
C TYR A 281 0.04 -22.75 26.41
N LYS A 282 1.02 -22.87 27.31
CA LYS A 282 2.18 -21.97 27.32
C LYS A 282 3.10 -22.24 26.13
N ILE A 283 3.39 -21.20 25.38
CA ILE A 283 4.35 -21.23 24.26
C ILE A 283 5.68 -20.61 24.69
N ASP A 284 6.75 -21.38 24.60
CA ASP A 284 8.10 -20.90 24.91
C ASP A 284 8.57 -19.84 23.89
N ASN A 285 9.17 -18.77 24.40
CA ASN A 285 9.73 -17.64 23.61
C ASN A 285 8.71 -16.84 22.78
N LEU A 286 7.39 -17.04 22.98
CA LEU A 286 6.35 -16.27 22.32
C LEU A 286 6.52 -14.76 22.56
N ASP A 287 6.71 -14.37 23.82
CA ASP A 287 6.99 -13.01 24.27
C ASP A 287 8.07 -12.32 23.42
N LYS A 288 9.21 -13.00 23.21
CA LYS A 288 10.35 -12.44 22.48
C LYS A 288 10.10 -12.34 20.99
N VAL A 289 9.41 -13.33 20.42
CA VAL A 289 9.07 -13.32 19.00
C VAL A 289 8.07 -12.19 18.72
N LEU A 290 7.07 -12.00 19.57
CA LEU A 290 6.11 -10.90 19.48
C LEU A 290 6.80 -9.54 19.64
N GLN A 291 7.68 -9.37 20.62
CA GLN A 291 8.48 -8.14 20.79
C GLN A 291 9.38 -7.87 19.58
N PHE A 292 10.02 -8.90 19.02
CA PHE A 292 10.87 -8.73 17.84
C PHE A 292 10.06 -8.36 16.60
N ARG A 293 8.89 -8.98 16.40
CA ARG A 293 7.95 -8.62 15.35
C ARG A 293 7.51 -7.16 15.48
N GLU A 294 7.14 -6.73 16.67
CA GLU A 294 6.74 -5.35 16.94
C GLU A 294 7.89 -4.36 16.66
N PHE A 295 9.10 -4.69 17.10
CA PHE A 295 10.29 -3.88 16.82
C PHE A 295 10.50 -3.68 15.31
N LEU A 296 10.50 -4.77 14.53
CA LEU A 296 10.67 -4.69 13.08
C LEU A 296 9.56 -3.90 12.42
N ALA A 297 8.31 -4.08 12.88
CA ALA A 297 7.16 -3.34 12.36
C ALA A 297 7.34 -1.83 12.57
N LYS A 298 7.74 -1.42 13.77
CA LYS A 298 7.99 -0.02 14.13
C LYS A 298 9.12 0.60 13.33
N GLU A 299 10.28 -0.06 13.26
CA GLU A 299 11.47 0.44 12.57
C GLU A 299 11.25 0.56 11.04
N SER A 300 10.51 -0.38 10.44
CA SER A 300 10.24 -0.37 9.00
C SER A 300 8.99 0.44 8.61
N ASN A 301 8.27 0.99 9.59
CA ASN A 301 6.94 1.56 9.42
C ASN A 301 6.02 0.64 8.59
N GLU A 302 5.88 -0.61 9.04
CA GLU A 302 4.99 -1.63 8.48
C GLU A 302 4.12 -2.22 9.59
N SER A 303 3.01 -2.89 9.24
CA SER A 303 2.21 -3.56 10.25
C SER A 303 2.88 -4.84 10.74
N GLN A 304 2.51 -5.29 11.95
CA GLN A 304 2.98 -6.58 12.47
C GLN A 304 2.61 -7.74 11.52
N GLU A 305 1.38 -7.73 10.98
CA GLU A 305 0.89 -8.73 10.03
C GLU A 305 1.64 -8.71 8.69
N PHE A 306 2.13 -7.53 8.26
CA PHE A 306 3.03 -7.45 7.10
C PHE A 306 4.39 -8.07 7.42
N VAL A 307 4.96 -7.81 8.60
CA VAL A 307 6.25 -8.39 9.00
C VAL A 307 6.15 -9.90 9.09
N MET A 308 5.20 -10.42 9.86
CA MET A 308 4.98 -11.84 10.12
C MET A 308 3.58 -12.08 10.68
N THR A 309 2.76 -12.88 10.00
CA THR A 309 1.39 -13.15 10.48
C THR A 309 1.38 -13.97 11.76
N ASP A 310 0.29 -13.93 12.52
CA ASP A 310 0.17 -14.72 13.75
C ASP A 310 0.35 -16.23 13.49
N MET A 311 -0.20 -16.75 12.37
CA MET A 311 0.03 -18.14 11.97
C MET A 311 1.49 -18.43 11.60
N GLN A 312 2.20 -17.47 10.99
CA GLN A 312 3.63 -17.63 10.73
C GLN A 312 4.42 -17.65 12.04
N VAL A 313 4.08 -16.79 13.02
CA VAL A 313 4.68 -16.77 14.36
C VAL A 313 4.51 -18.14 15.02
N LEU A 314 3.28 -18.67 15.06
CA LEU A 314 3.01 -19.99 15.62
C LEU A 314 3.84 -21.08 14.91
N THR A 315 3.78 -21.11 13.58
CA THR A 315 4.53 -22.08 12.75
C THR A 315 6.04 -22.04 13.05
N PHE A 316 6.61 -20.84 13.23
CA PHE A 316 8.02 -20.67 13.52
C PHE A 316 8.39 -21.25 14.89
N ILE A 317 7.58 -20.96 15.91
CA ILE A 317 7.84 -21.42 17.28
C ILE A 317 7.69 -22.94 17.39
N GLU A 318 6.72 -23.53 16.69
CA GLU A 318 6.51 -24.98 16.65
C GLU A 318 7.62 -25.70 15.88
N SER A 319 8.00 -25.18 14.71
CA SER A 319 8.95 -25.85 13.80
C SER A 319 10.41 -25.64 14.19
N LYS A 320 10.74 -24.57 14.92
CA LYS A 320 12.09 -24.22 15.41
C LYS A 320 13.18 -24.38 14.35
N PRO A 321 13.10 -23.68 13.20
CA PRO A 321 14.11 -23.79 12.15
C PRO A 321 15.49 -23.41 12.69
N LYS A 322 16.53 -24.17 12.34
CA LYS A 322 17.90 -23.97 12.86
C LYS A 322 18.79 -23.20 11.89
N THR A 323 18.43 -23.18 10.61
CA THR A 323 19.20 -22.51 9.57
C THR A 323 18.30 -21.61 8.73
N VAL A 324 18.90 -20.62 8.06
CA VAL A 324 18.19 -19.74 7.11
C VAL A 324 17.59 -20.55 5.96
N LYS A 325 18.21 -21.67 5.58
CA LYS A 325 17.68 -22.58 4.57
C LYS A 325 16.37 -23.23 5.04
N ASP A 326 16.35 -23.77 6.26
CA ASP A 326 15.14 -24.37 6.84
C ASP A 326 14.02 -23.32 6.96
N PHE A 327 14.37 -22.12 7.42
CA PHE A 327 13.44 -20.98 7.52
C PHE A 327 12.84 -20.60 6.16
N SER A 328 13.66 -20.54 5.10
CA SER A 328 13.20 -20.16 3.76
C SER A 328 12.31 -21.23 3.13
N VAL A 329 12.54 -22.51 3.45
CA VAL A 329 11.66 -23.61 3.03
C VAL A 329 10.32 -23.56 3.77
N LEU A 330 10.36 -23.26 5.08
CA LEU A 330 9.17 -23.13 5.91
C LEU A 330 8.31 -21.91 5.53
N PHE A 331 8.94 -20.80 5.14
CA PHE A 331 8.27 -19.55 4.80
C PHE A 331 8.62 -19.08 3.38
N PRO A 332 8.06 -19.72 2.33
CA PRO A 332 8.33 -19.36 0.94
C PRO A 332 7.82 -17.94 0.59
N ARG A 333 6.80 -17.47 1.32
CA ARG A 333 6.23 -16.12 1.21
C ARG A 333 6.41 -15.39 2.52
N ILE A 334 7.61 -14.85 2.71
CA ILE A 334 7.93 -13.99 3.86
C ILE A 334 8.21 -12.56 3.41
N SER A 335 7.85 -11.62 4.28
CA SER A 335 8.08 -10.19 4.09
C SER A 335 9.57 -9.91 3.85
N HIS A 336 9.86 -8.91 3.03
CA HIS A 336 11.24 -8.51 2.79
C HIS A 336 11.91 -7.99 4.06
N VAL A 337 11.15 -7.34 4.95
CA VAL A 337 11.61 -6.89 6.28
C VAL A 337 12.10 -8.08 7.09
N LEU A 338 11.26 -9.09 7.31
CA LEU A 338 11.66 -10.23 8.13
C LEU A 338 12.73 -11.09 7.47
N ARG A 339 12.77 -11.16 6.13
CA ARG A 339 13.78 -11.92 5.39
C ARG A 339 15.20 -11.47 5.72
N LEU A 340 15.42 -10.16 5.86
CA LEU A 340 16.72 -9.59 6.24
C LEU A 340 17.13 -9.97 7.67
N HIS A 341 16.15 -10.25 8.52
CA HIS A 341 16.30 -10.54 9.94
C HIS A 341 16.05 -12.02 10.30
N ALA A 342 16.05 -12.91 9.31
CA ALA A 342 15.76 -14.33 9.52
C ALA A 342 16.75 -14.98 10.51
N THR A 343 18.03 -14.62 10.45
CA THR A 343 19.05 -15.10 11.39
C THR A 343 18.77 -14.65 12.82
N ASP A 344 18.36 -13.39 13.01
CA ASP A 344 18.03 -12.85 14.34
C ASP A 344 16.84 -13.59 14.94
N LEU A 345 15.79 -13.82 14.14
CA LEU A 345 14.61 -14.57 14.57
C LEU A 345 14.95 -16.02 14.93
N ILE A 346 15.75 -16.72 14.12
CA ILE A 346 16.24 -18.08 14.43
C ILE A 346 17.01 -18.09 15.76
N LEU A 347 17.88 -17.10 15.99
CA LEU A 347 18.62 -16.97 17.24
C LEU A 347 17.68 -16.79 18.43
N ILE A 348 16.63 -15.98 18.31
CA ILE A 348 15.59 -15.83 19.34
C ILE A 348 14.92 -17.18 19.63
N GLY A 349 14.48 -17.91 18.60
CA GLY A 349 13.83 -19.21 18.76
C GLY A 349 14.74 -20.30 19.37
N SER A 350 16.06 -20.18 19.16
CA SER A 350 17.07 -21.13 19.66
C SER A 350 17.50 -20.90 21.11
N ARG A 351 17.31 -19.71 21.68
CA ARG A 351 17.75 -19.37 23.05
C ARG A 351 16.82 -19.97 24.11
N LYS A 352 17.42 -20.44 25.21
CA LYS A 352 16.67 -20.71 26.46
C LYS A 352 16.05 -19.41 26.98
N SER A 353 14.94 -19.51 27.71
CA SER A 353 14.04 -18.42 28.08
C SER A 353 14.68 -17.19 28.77
N THR A 354 15.92 -17.26 29.24
CA THR A 354 16.59 -16.20 30.02
C THR A 354 17.56 -15.28 29.25
N GLY A 355 17.81 -15.51 27.96
CA GLY A 355 18.97 -14.91 27.26
C GLY A 355 18.73 -13.78 26.24
N PHE A 356 17.52 -13.28 26.06
CA PHE A 356 17.23 -12.22 25.06
C PHE A 356 16.63 -11.00 25.76
N SER A 357 17.20 -9.83 25.50
CA SER A 357 16.67 -8.53 25.93
C SER A 357 16.79 -7.53 24.78
N MET A 358 15.70 -6.83 24.48
CA MET A 358 15.66 -5.74 23.50
C MET A 358 16.70 -4.63 23.77
N LYS A 359 17.15 -4.48 25.03
CA LYS A 359 18.22 -3.54 25.40
C LYS A 359 19.55 -3.85 24.69
N ASN A 360 19.79 -5.11 24.32
CA ASN A 360 21.03 -5.55 23.65
C ASN A 360 21.01 -5.35 22.13
N LEU A 361 19.86 -5.03 21.53
CA LEU A 361 19.76 -4.68 20.11
C LEU A 361 20.00 -3.17 19.89
N LYS A 362 19.58 -2.32 20.83
CA LYS A 362 19.84 -0.86 20.80
C LYS A 362 21.33 -0.51 20.89
N SER A 363 22.17 -1.37 21.46
CA SER A 363 23.62 -1.15 21.54
C SER A 363 24.38 -1.44 20.23
N ASN A 364 23.70 -1.86 19.17
CA ASN A 364 24.26 -2.14 17.85
C ASN A 364 23.98 -1.03 16.80
N GLU A 365 23.78 0.23 17.22
CA GLU A 365 23.72 1.39 16.30
C GLU A 365 24.97 1.49 15.40
N ASN A 366 26.13 0.96 15.83
CA ASN A 366 27.35 0.90 15.02
C ASN A 366 27.29 -0.14 13.87
N LEU A 367 26.46 -1.19 13.98
CA LEU A 367 26.24 -2.15 12.89
C LEU A 367 25.27 -1.58 11.84
N LEU A 368 24.29 -0.78 12.28
CA LEU A 368 23.38 -0.02 11.41
C LEU A 368 24.09 1.11 10.67
N LYS A 369 25.05 1.81 11.31
CA LYS A 369 25.92 2.77 10.61
C LYS A 369 26.73 2.12 9.50
N ASN A 370 27.33 0.96 9.76
CA ASN A 370 28.09 0.23 8.74
C ASN A 370 27.21 -0.34 7.61
N GLN A 371 25.95 -0.69 7.89
CA GLN A 371 25.00 -1.12 6.86
C GLN A 371 24.46 0.06 6.04
N ASN A 372 24.10 1.18 6.67
CA ASN A 372 23.71 2.41 5.98
C ASN A 372 24.86 2.98 5.15
N ASP A 373 26.10 2.94 5.65
CA ASP A 373 27.29 3.31 4.89
C ASP A 373 27.50 2.36 3.71
N PHE A 374 27.25 1.05 3.85
CA PHE A 374 27.32 0.08 2.75
C PHE A 374 26.22 0.31 1.70
N PHE A 375 24.99 0.61 2.12
CA PHE A 375 23.88 0.92 1.22
C PHE A 375 24.08 2.27 0.51
N GLU A 376 24.53 3.32 1.21
CA GLU A 376 24.89 4.60 0.61
C GLU A 376 26.05 4.46 -0.37
N LYS A 377 27.07 3.64 -0.05
CA LYS A 377 28.16 3.36 -1.00
C LYS A 377 27.66 2.64 -2.24
N SER A 378 26.87 1.57 -2.10
CA SER A 378 26.34 0.82 -3.25
C SER A 378 25.30 1.60 -4.06
N PHE A 379 24.60 2.56 -3.42
CA PHE A 379 23.66 3.44 -4.09
C PHE A 379 24.40 4.54 -4.84
N LYS A 380 25.45 5.12 -4.25
CA LYS A 380 26.31 6.12 -4.88
C LYS A 380 27.12 5.53 -6.04
N GLU A 381 27.65 4.32 -5.89
CA GLU A 381 28.30 3.57 -6.98
C GLU A 381 27.32 3.29 -8.14
N ARG A 382 26.08 2.90 -7.84
CA ARG A 382 25.03 2.73 -8.86
C ARG A 382 24.58 4.06 -9.50
N LEU A 383 24.55 5.15 -8.73
CA LEU A 383 24.24 6.49 -9.22
C LEU A 383 25.38 7.03 -10.10
N ASP A 384 26.63 6.74 -9.74
CA ASP A 384 27.82 7.10 -10.50
C ASP A 384 27.92 6.28 -11.79
N GLU A 385 27.61 4.98 -11.77
CA GLU A 385 27.45 4.15 -12.98
C GLU A 385 26.35 4.68 -13.91
N PHE A 386 25.20 5.05 -13.35
CA PHE A 386 24.09 5.64 -14.11
C PHE A 386 24.46 7.01 -14.70
N ASN A 387 25.21 7.84 -13.97
CA ASN A 387 25.71 9.12 -14.45
C ASN A 387 26.81 8.97 -15.51
N ILE A 388 27.63 7.92 -15.43
CA ILE A 388 28.61 7.58 -16.46
C ILE A 388 27.90 7.11 -17.73
N GLU A 389 26.88 6.26 -17.63
CA GLU A 389 26.06 5.86 -18.79
C GLU A 389 25.37 7.05 -19.46
N ASN A 390 24.83 7.99 -18.68
CA ASN A 390 24.21 9.20 -19.22
C ASN A 390 25.23 10.13 -19.88
N LYS A 391 26.43 10.30 -19.29
CA LYS A 391 27.51 11.07 -19.94
C LYS A 391 28.03 10.39 -21.21
N LEU A 392 28.05 9.06 -21.28
CA LEU A 392 28.40 8.30 -22.48
C LEU A 392 27.32 8.44 -23.57
N LYS A 393 26.03 8.43 -23.19
CA LYS A 393 24.91 8.70 -24.11
C LYS A 393 24.91 10.13 -24.63
N GLU A 394 25.19 11.11 -23.77
CA GLU A 394 25.33 12.51 -24.17
C GLU A 394 26.52 12.72 -25.11
N ARG A 395 27.67 12.08 -24.82
CA ARG A 395 28.85 12.12 -25.69
C ARG A 395 28.62 11.43 -27.03
N TYR A 396 27.94 10.29 -27.04
CA TYR A 396 27.52 9.59 -28.26
C TYR A 396 26.59 10.46 -29.11
N ASN A 397 25.61 11.13 -28.48
CA ASN A 397 24.69 12.04 -29.18
C ASN A 397 25.39 13.32 -29.67
N TRP A 398 26.39 13.81 -28.95
CA TRP A 398 27.23 14.95 -29.36
C TRP A 398 28.13 14.60 -30.56
N ASP A 399 28.75 13.42 -30.56
CA ASP A 399 29.56 12.93 -31.68
C ASP A 399 28.70 12.64 -32.93
N LYS A 400 27.45 12.20 -32.75
CA LYS A 400 26.48 12.00 -33.84
C LYS A 400 26.06 13.33 -34.48
N LYS A 401 25.93 14.40 -33.69
CA LYS A 401 25.63 15.77 -34.17
C LYS A 401 26.79 16.46 -34.90
N ARG A 402 28.01 15.91 -34.84
CA ARG A 402 29.19 16.42 -35.58
C ARG A 402 29.45 15.71 -36.91
N LYS A 403 28.76 14.60 -37.17
CA LYS A 403 28.88 13.80 -38.41
C LYS A 403 27.71 14.03 -39.39
N HIS A 404 26.81 14.95 -39.06
CA HIS A 404 25.93 15.67 -39.96
C HIS A 404 26.30 17.14 -39.90
#